data_AF-A0AAJ0JPX2-F1
#
_entry.id   AF-A0AAJ0JPX2-F1
#
_cell.length_a   1.000
_cell.length_b   1.000
_cell.length_c   1.000
_cell.angle_alpha   90.00
_cell.angle_beta   90.00
_cell.angle_gamma   90.00
#
_symmetry.space_group_name_H-M   'P 1'
#
loop_
_entity.id
_entity.type
_entity.pdbx_description
1 polymer ?
#
loop_
_entity_poly.entity_id
_entity_poly.type
_entity_poly.pdbx_seq_one_letter_code
_entity_poly.pdbx_strand_id
1 'polypeptide(L)'
;MKFCSECGSKLEGNVKFCPECGHKIAKNDNDRNELIENNEKMHSEDYIKNVLKSSYLTNLSIAPDIPEKILVNASVSIAEKIDPHVIIAVMDTSTLSNGKSGVVFTGSEIFIKNFFDSSKKVPLKNLENVHYDSDTTITNKGKVVDYEKISINYNNGDTITLSSEQLGNSFPFRLFETLLKDFNGKVDKVSSKNQVVQLSNMNEDIILLYFRIVVAYLKDDDGIIDSKEYKELVSLMTKVRVSKEVSSKLRDYRFEQIEEKSIVQLIDELKKRLIEEDLSEIAVEQSLGMDILAMHSDELDEIKKNEVLIRMLNRLNITDKQIKFTVRKIKAEKEILENRMTDNQIKDIAKELAAIAGGAGVSLGALAITGAVSGVGASVSSGLMALGFSLSTGGLFLGLAAVTTAGYGMYKGVKYFSGTDESEKYGIRIQTLNDRITQLRIANSYIIEDINWLSNKSITFAEKLKESNQLSNELYQELEFIINQNQSLADAGTLIENEETFSEYEILISSLPATLNIGKYNELLNKNVNKVHADEVIKKAYIVAGDLDNQSEISDASLREDIELDELKTVQSILEEIGYFDVGSASVAQGKSLAKKGFSSLKKSLLNGDKNE
;
A
#
# COMPACT_ATOMS: atom_id res chain seq x y z
N MET A 1 8.26 -44.60 6.05
CA MET A 1 9.13 -43.58 6.68
C MET A 1 8.39 -42.26 6.68
N LYS A 2 8.39 -41.51 7.78
CA LYS A 2 7.72 -40.20 7.87
C LYS A 2 8.77 -39.10 7.71
N PHE A 3 8.41 -38.03 7.00
CA PHE A 3 9.24 -36.85 6.83
C PHE A 3 8.52 -35.65 7.45
N CYS A 4 9.27 -34.68 7.96
CA CYS A 4 8.69 -33.42 8.43
C CYS A 4 8.08 -32.64 7.26
N SER A 5 6.82 -32.24 7.39
CA SER A 5 6.09 -31.44 6.39
C SER A 5 6.66 -30.05 6.15
N GLU A 6 7.39 -29.50 7.13
CA GLU A 6 7.99 -28.16 7.03
C GLU A 6 9.42 -28.18 6.46
N CYS A 7 10.28 -29.10 6.92
CA CYS A 7 11.72 -29.07 6.55
C CYS A 7 12.24 -30.32 5.85
N GLY A 8 11.39 -31.34 5.62
CA GLY A 8 11.76 -32.54 4.88
C GLY A 8 12.70 -33.50 5.61
N SER A 9 13.04 -33.25 6.88
CA SER A 9 13.90 -34.14 7.66
C SER A 9 13.22 -35.48 7.95
N LYS A 10 14.01 -36.56 7.98
CA LYS A 10 13.54 -37.91 8.25
C LYS A 10 13.17 -38.03 9.73
N LEU A 11 11.92 -38.40 10.03
CA LEU A 11 11.43 -38.60 11.39
C LEU A 11 11.54 -40.08 11.77
N GLU A 12 12.29 -40.36 12.84
CA GLU A 12 12.42 -41.71 13.39
C GLU A 12 11.48 -41.89 14.59
N GLY A 13 10.57 -42.87 14.51
CA GLY A 13 9.59 -43.17 15.56
C GLY A 13 8.37 -42.23 15.61
N ASN A 14 7.60 -42.31 16.71
CA ASN A 14 6.42 -41.47 16.97
C ASN A 14 6.83 -40.19 17.73
N VAL A 15 7.63 -39.34 17.08
CA VAL A 15 8.02 -38.04 17.64
C VAL A 15 6.86 -37.04 17.58
N LYS A 16 6.60 -36.34 18.70
CA LYS A 16 5.56 -35.30 18.79
C LYS A 16 5.99 -33.97 18.16
N PHE A 17 7.29 -33.75 18.04
CA PHE A 17 7.89 -32.56 17.46
C PHE A 17 9.08 -32.98 16.59
N CYS A 18 9.26 -32.29 15.47
CA CYS A 18 10.43 -32.47 14.62
C CYS A 18 11.69 -32.05 15.39
N PRO A 19 12.68 -32.93 15.57
CA PRO A 19 13.90 -32.60 16.31
C PRO A 19 14.76 -31.53 15.60
N GLU A 20 14.58 -31.35 14.29
CA GLU A 20 15.37 -30.39 13.50
C GLU A 20 14.76 -28.98 13.47
N CYS A 21 13.43 -28.84 13.40
CA CYS A 21 12.79 -27.52 13.22
C CYS A 21 11.73 -27.19 14.28
N GLY A 22 11.49 -28.08 15.26
CA GLY A 22 10.50 -27.88 16.32
C GLY A 22 9.03 -28.00 15.90
N HIS A 23 8.74 -28.28 14.62
CA HIS A 23 7.37 -28.38 14.11
C HIS A 23 6.60 -29.55 14.77
N LYS A 24 5.40 -29.28 15.27
CA LYS A 24 4.55 -30.29 15.95
C LYS A 24 4.00 -31.29 14.94
N ILE A 25 4.32 -32.57 15.12
CA ILE A 25 3.85 -33.66 14.26
C ILE A 25 2.55 -34.21 14.86
N ALA A 26 1.42 -34.00 14.16
CA ALA A 26 0.11 -34.48 14.61
C ALA A 26 0.08 -36.02 14.75
N LYS A 27 -0.50 -36.52 15.85
CA LYS A 27 -0.69 -37.96 16.08
C LYS A 27 -1.92 -38.47 15.30
N ASN A 28 -1.88 -39.75 14.94
CA ASN A 28 -2.88 -40.47 14.15
C ASN A 28 -4.35 -40.25 14.58
N ASP A 29 -5.17 -39.97 13.57
CA ASP A 29 -6.55 -40.40 13.24
C ASP A 29 -7.71 -40.40 14.25
N ASN A 30 -7.50 -40.26 15.57
CA ASN A 30 -8.62 -40.22 16.53
C ASN A 30 -8.99 -38.81 17.03
N ASP A 31 -8.16 -37.79 16.78
CA ASP A 31 -8.52 -36.38 17.05
C ASP A 31 -9.21 -35.71 15.82
N ARG A 32 -9.54 -36.49 14.77
CA ARG A 32 -10.08 -35.96 13.51
C ARG A 32 -11.56 -35.56 13.56
N ASN A 33 -12.28 -35.89 14.63
CA ASN A 33 -13.73 -35.64 14.71
C ASN A 33 -14.12 -34.40 15.54
N GLU A 34 -13.19 -33.65 16.13
CA GLU A 34 -13.56 -32.49 16.99
C GLU A 34 -13.49 -31.11 16.30
N LEU A 35 -13.21 -31.02 14.99
CA LEU A 35 -13.17 -29.73 14.27
C LEU A 35 -14.37 -29.44 13.34
N ILE A 36 -15.42 -30.28 13.36
CA ILE A 36 -16.66 -30.01 12.60
C ILE A 36 -17.89 -30.40 13.44
N GLU A 37 -17.96 -29.98 14.71
CA GLU A 37 -19.18 -30.07 15.53
C GLU A 37 -19.74 -28.70 15.95
N ASN A 38 -19.33 -27.61 15.30
CA ASN A 38 -20.12 -26.37 15.34
C ASN A 38 -21.19 -26.44 14.24
N ASN A 39 -22.46 -26.51 14.65
CA ASN A 39 -23.64 -26.37 13.79
C ASN A 39 -23.85 -24.92 13.30
N GLU A 40 -22.89 -24.02 13.50
CA GLU A 40 -22.96 -22.67 12.97
C GLU A 40 -22.71 -22.71 11.46
N LYS A 41 -23.70 -22.22 10.72
CA LYS A 41 -23.54 -21.91 9.30
C LYS A 41 -22.57 -20.74 9.16
N MET A 42 -21.82 -20.72 8.07
CA MET A 42 -20.85 -19.68 7.77
C MET A 42 -21.06 -19.12 6.37
N HIS A 43 -20.41 -18.00 6.09
CA HIS A 43 -20.39 -17.41 4.76
C HIS A 43 -19.78 -18.37 3.73
N SER A 44 -20.27 -18.35 2.49
CA SER A 44 -19.83 -19.25 1.42
C SER A 44 -18.32 -19.24 1.18
N GLU A 45 -17.70 -18.05 1.16
CA GLU A 45 -16.25 -17.92 1.00
C GLU A 45 -15.44 -18.64 2.08
N ASP A 46 -15.86 -18.52 3.34
CA ASP A 46 -15.14 -19.10 4.47
C ASP A 46 -15.22 -20.62 4.42
N TYR A 47 -16.40 -21.14 4.09
CA TYR A 47 -16.60 -22.57 3.84
C TYR A 47 -15.70 -23.09 2.71
N ILE A 48 -15.70 -22.40 1.55
CA ILE A 48 -14.87 -22.80 0.40
C ILE A 48 -13.38 -22.78 0.76
N LYS A 49 -12.90 -21.70 1.39
CA LYS A 49 -11.50 -21.57 1.81
C LYS A 49 -11.11 -22.69 2.79
N ASN A 50 -11.98 -23.06 3.73
CA ASN A 50 -11.73 -24.12 4.70
C ASN A 50 -11.61 -25.50 4.03
N VAL A 51 -12.54 -25.84 3.13
CA VAL A 51 -12.48 -27.10 2.37
C VAL A 51 -11.21 -27.14 1.51
N LEU A 52 -10.91 -26.05 0.79
CA LEU A 52 -9.74 -25.96 -0.08
C LEU A 52 -8.41 -26.05 0.69
N LYS A 53 -8.27 -25.38 1.83
CA LYS A 53 -7.06 -25.46 2.68
C LYS A 53 -6.80 -26.88 3.21
N SER A 54 -7.85 -27.68 3.40
CA SER A 54 -7.72 -29.08 3.81
C SER A 54 -7.28 -30.01 2.67
N SER A 55 -7.34 -29.53 1.42
CA SER A 55 -6.91 -30.29 0.25
C SER A 55 -5.41 -30.06 0.01
N TYR A 56 -4.61 -31.12 0.10
CA TYR A 56 -3.15 -31.08 -0.11
C TYR A 56 -2.74 -30.86 -1.59
N LEU A 57 -3.43 -29.99 -2.32
CA LEU A 57 -3.21 -29.72 -3.74
C LEU A 57 -2.04 -28.76 -3.93
N THR A 58 -1.06 -29.15 -4.75
CA THR A 58 0.19 -28.39 -4.97
C THR A 58 0.04 -27.21 -5.93
N ASN A 59 -1.06 -27.14 -6.68
CA ASN A 59 -1.33 -26.11 -7.68
C ASN A 59 -2.48 -25.16 -7.28
N LEU A 60 -2.76 -25.08 -5.99
CA LEU A 60 -3.85 -24.30 -5.42
C LEU A 60 -3.29 -23.05 -4.75
N SER A 61 -3.79 -21.89 -5.17
CA SER A 61 -3.55 -20.60 -4.53
C SER A 61 -4.88 -20.11 -3.93
N ILE A 62 -4.88 -19.70 -2.67
CA ILE A 62 -6.09 -19.28 -1.94
C ILE A 62 -5.85 -17.87 -1.42
N ALA A 63 -6.82 -16.97 -1.60
CA ALA A 63 -6.76 -15.62 -1.07
C ALA A 63 -6.52 -15.68 0.46
N PRO A 64 -5.55 -14.90 0.97
CA PRO A 64 -4.90 -13.77 0.31
C PRO A 64 -3.71 -14.10 -0.61
N ASP A 65 -3.26 -15.35 -0.64
CA ASP A 65 -1.99 -15.80 -1.21
C ASP A 65 -2.14 -16.19 -2.69
N ILE A 66 -2.67 -15.29 -3.51
CA ILE A 66 -2.79 -15.48 -4.96
C ILE A 66 -1.86 -14.51 -5.68
N PRO A 67 -0.91 -15.02 -6.50
CA PRO A 67 -0.08 -14.14 -7.32
C PRO A 67 -0.92 -13.27 -8.26
N GLU A 68 -0.71 -11.95 -8.26
CA GLU A 68 -1.53 -10.98 -9.01
C GLU A 68 -1.62 -11.31 -10.51
N LYS A 69 -0.49 -11.70 -11.13
CA LYS A 69 -0.47 -12.12 -12.54
C LYS A 69 -1.37 -13.33 -12.81
N ILE A 70 -1.42 -14.28 -11.88
CA ILE A 70 -2.31 -15.45 -11.97
C ILE A 70 -3.76 -14.99 -11.78
N LEU A 71 -4.03 -14.13 -10.80
CA LEU A 71 -5.34 -13.56 -10.52
C LEU A 71 -5.94 -12.85 -11.74
N VAL A 72 -5.18 -11.94 -12.36
CA VAL A 72 -5.60 -11.17 -13.56
C VAL A 72 -5.79 -12.09 -14.76
N ASN A 73 -4.88 -13.02 -15.00
CA ASN A 73 -5.04 -13.95 -16.11
C ASN A 73 -6.24 -14.87 -15.92
N ALA A 74 -6.49 -15.33 -14.68
CA ALA A 74 -7.59 -16.20 -14.34
C ALA A 74 -8.95 -15.49 -14.45
N SER A 75 -9.04 -14.23 -14.01
CA SER A 75 -10.27 -13.43 -14.16
C SER A 75 -10.68 -13.25 -15.61
N VAL A 76 -9.71 -12.97 -16.50
CA VAL A 76 -9.96 -12.78 -17.93
C VAL A 76 -10.15 -14.11 -18.67
N SER A 77 -9.28 -15.09 -18.40
CA SER A 77 -9.16 -16.31 -19.21
C SER A 77 -10.10 -17.42 -18.76
N ILE A 78 -10.22 -17.65 -17.46
CA ILE A 78 -11.00 -18.75 -16.87
C ILE A 78 -12.38 -18.23 -16.49
N ALA A 79 -12.47 -17.11 -15.78
CA ALA A 79 -13.73 -16.61 -15.23
C ALA A 79 -14.42 -15.54 -16.10
N GLU A 80 -14.22 -15.59 -17.41
CA GLU A 80 -14.99 -14.81 -18.40
C GLU A 80 -15.09 -13.30 -18.15
N LYS A 81 -14.01 -12.69 -17.63
CA LYS A 81 -13.89 -11.25 -17.31
C LYS A 81 -14.73 -10.79 -16.11
N ILE A 82 -14.93 -11.63 -15.09
CA ILE A 82 -15.36 -11.14 -13.78
C ILE A 82 -14.30 -10.23 -13.15
N ASP A 83 -14.72 -9.48 -12.13
CA ASP A 83 -13.81 -8.70 -11.29
C ASP A 83 -12.77 -9.63 -10.63
N PRO A 84 -11.44 -9.43 -10.83
CA PRO A 84 -10.42 -10.22 -10.14
C PRO A 84 -10.53 -10.14 -8.62
N HIS A 85 -11.10 -9.07 -8.06
CA HIS A 85 -11.20 -8.88 -6.62
C HIS A 85 -12.26 -9.74 -5.95
N VAL A 86 -13.10 -10.47 -6.69
CA VAL A 86 -14.06 -11.43 -6.09
C VAL A 86 -13.54 -12.87 -6.09
N ILE A 87 -12.32 -13.10 -6.60
CA ILE A 87 -11.71 -14.42 -6.67
C ILE A 87 -11.08 -14.77 -5.32
N ILE A 88 -11.47 -15.92 -4.77
CA ILE A 88 -10.99 -16.41 -3.48
C ILE A 88 -9.99 -17.56 -3.59
N ALA A 89 -9.96 -18.27 -4.72
CA ALA A 89 -8.94 -19.28 -4.99
C ALA A 89 -8.78 -19.53 -6.49
N VAL A 90 -7.57 -19.93 -6.88
CA VAL A 90 -7.23 -20.38 -8.24
C VAL A 90 -6.50 -21.71 -8.14
N MET A 91 -7.03 -22.73 -8.80
CA MET A 91 -6.31 -23.98 -9.06
C MET A 91 -5.75 -23.90 -10.47
N ASP A 92 -4.45 -23.65 -10.61
CA ASP A 92 -3.82 -23.44 -11.92
C ASP A 92 -3.40 -24.77 -12.55
N THR A 93 -3.91 -25.06 -13.74
CA THR A 93 -3.53 -26.24 -14.53
C THR A 93 -2.82 -25.86 -15.83
N SER A 94 -2.49 -24.59 -16.02
CA SER A 94 -1.76 -24.12 -17.20
C SER A 94 -0.31 -24.65 -17.21
N THR A 95 0.20 -24.92 -18.41
CA THR A 95 1.52 -25.53 -18.64
C THR A 95 2.71 -24.70 -18.13
N LEU A 96 2.51 -23.41 -17.87
CA LEU A 96 3.53 -22.47 -17.40
C LEU A 96 3.10 -21.75 -16.10
N SER A 97 2.12 -22.29 -15.37
CA SER A 97 1.57 -21.71 -14.13
C SER A 97 1.27 -20.21 -14.26
N ASN A 98 0.58 -19.85 -15.35
CA ASN A 98 0.25 -18.49 -15.72
C ASN A 98 -1.23 -18.13 -15.50
N GLY A 99 -2.04 -19.02 -14.91
CA GLY A 99 -3.44 -18.77 -14.60
C GLY A 99 -4.40 -18.76 -15.79
N LYS A 100 -4.03 -19.29 -16.96
CA LYS A 100 -4.90 -19.29 -18.15
C LYS A 100 -5.83 -20.50 -18.28
N SER A 101 -5.63 -21.53 -17.47
CA SER A 101 -6.45 -22.75 -17.43
C SER A 101 -6.48 -23.31 -16.02
N GLY A 102 -7.56 -23.98 -15.66
CA GLY A 102 -7.80 -24.56 -14.35
C GLY A 102 -9.16 -24.18 -13.78
N VAL A 103 -9.19 -23.90 -12.48
CA VAL A 103 -10.42 -23.58 -11.75
C VAL A 103 -10.27 -22.25 -11.02
N VAL A 104 -11.29 -21.40 -11.14
CA VAL A 104 -11.45 -20.20 -10.31
C VAL A 104 -12.64 -20.39 -9.38
N PHE A 105 -12.42 -20.11 -8.11
CA PHE A 105 -13.46 -20.11 -7.09
C PHE A 105 -13.79 -18.66 -6.68
N THR A 106 -15.07 -18.33 -6.65
CA THR A 106 -15.62 -17.13 -6.00
C THR A 106 -16.54 -17.56 -4.85
N GLY A 107 -17.06 -16.62 -4.08
CA GLY A 107 -18.03 -16.94 -3.03
C GLY A 107 -19.40 -17.37 -3.55
N SER A 108 -19.73 -17.14 -4.82
CA SER A 108 -21.04 -17.49 -5.40
C SER A 108 -20.97 -18.50 -6.54
N GLU A 109 -19.81 -18.66 -7.19
CA GLU A 109 -19.68 -19.38 -8.46
C GLU A 109 -18.30 -20.06 -8.56
N ILE A 110 -18.23 -21.17 -9.29
CA ILE A 110 -16.98 -21.82 -9.66
C ILE A 110 -16.87 -21.83 -11.18
N PHE A 111 -15.71 -21.43 -11.71
CA PHE A 111 -15.41 -21.43 -13.14
C PHE A 111 -14.34 -22.47 -13.45
N ILE A 112 -14.55 -23.28 -14.47
CA ILE A 112 -13.66 -24.37 -14.85
C ILE A 112 -13.32 -24.24 -16.33
N LYS A 113 -12.04 -24.20 -16.67
CA LYS A 113 -11.59 -24.10 -18.07
C LYS A 113 -10.35 -24.93 -18.33
N ASN A 114 -10.42 -25.77 -19.37
CA ASN A 114 -9.26 -26.44 -19.95
C ASN A 114 -8.65 -25.65 -21.11
N PHE A 115 -7.43 -26.02 -21.52
CA PHE A 115 -6.57 -25.25 -22.44
C PHE A 115 -7.23 -24.91 -23.81
N PHE A 116 -8.22 -25.69 -24.24
CA PHE A 116 -8.93 -25.52 -25.53
C PHE A 116 -10.45 -25.35 -25.41
N ASP A 117 -10.99 -25.33 -24.19
CA ASP A 117 -12.44 -25.31 -23.96
C ASP A 117 -12.93 -23.92 -23.57
N SER A 118 -14.23 -23.68 -23.77
CA SER A 118 -14.92 -22.56 -23.15
C SER A 118 -15.00 -22.76 -21.63
N SER A 119 -15.13 -21.67 -20.89
CA SER A 119 -15.32 -21.78 -19.45
C SER A 119 -16.67 -22.43 -19.14
N LYS A 120 -16.68 -23.28 -18.11
CA LYS A 120 -17.89 -23.83 -17.50
C LYS A 120 -18.14 -23.15 -16.17
N LYS A 121 -19.33 -22.59 -16.04
CA LYS A 121 -19.79 -21.90 -14.84
C LYS A 121 -20.66 -22.83 -14.00
N VAL A 122 -20.34 -22.96 -12.71
CA VAL A 122 -21.06 -23.74 -11.71
C VAL A 122 -21.57 -22.78 -10.62
N PRO A 123 -22.86 -22.36 -10.67
CA PRO A 123 -23.46 -21.57 -9.60
C PRO A 123 -23.51 -22.35 -8.28
N LEU A 124 -23.30 -21.67 -7.15
CA LEU A 124 -23.39 -22.26 -5.81
C LEU A 124 -24.74 -22.02 -5.14
N LYS A 125 -25.59 -21.17 -5.73
CA LYS A 125 -26.98 -20.99 -5.28
C LYS A 125 -27.87 -22.11 -5.79
N ASN A 126 -28.89 -22.46 -4.99
CA ASN A 126 -29.96 -23.39 -5.36
C ASN A 126 -29.49 -24.81 -5.69
N LEU A 127 -28.38 -25.27 -5.11
CA LEU A 127 -27.98 -26.68 -5.22
C LEU A 127 -29.07 -27.57 -4.61
N GLU A 128 -29.38 -28.70 -5.24
CA GLU A 128 -30.32 -29.70 -4.72
C GLU A 128 -29.56 -30.91 -4.18
N ASN A 129 -28.79 -31.56 -5.06
CA ASN A 129 -27.95 -32.69 -4.71
C ASN A 129 -26.74 -32.79 -5.65
N VAL A 130 -25.71 -33.49 -5.18
CA VAL A 130 -24.47 -33.71 -5.91
C VAL A 130 -24.13 -35.19 -5.82
N HIS A 131 -23.84 -35.81 -6.96
CA HIS A 131 -23.53 -37.24 -7.05
C HIS A 131 -22.22 -37.47 -7.78
N TYR A 132 -21.29 -38.17 -7.12
CA TYR A 132 -20.06 -38.66 -7.70
C TYR A 132 -20.19 -40.13 -8.13
N ASP A 133 -19.68 -40.43 -9.32
CA ASP A 133 -19.63 -41.77 -9.91
C ASP A 133 -18.20 -42.02 -10.45
N SER A 134 -17.73 -43.26 -10.32
CA SER A 134 -16.42 -43.70 -10.82
C SER A 134 -16.51 -45.11 -11.40
N ASP A 135 -16.02 -45.29 -12.62
CA ASP A 135 -15.93 -46.57 -13.31
C ASP A 135 -14.49 -46.83 -13.80
N THR A 136 -14.02 -48.07 -13.71
CA THR A 136 -12.67 -48.46 -14.13
C THR A 136 -12.77 -49.43 -15.30
N THR A 137 -12.37 -48.99 -16.49
CA THR A 137 -12.40 -49.81 -17.70
C THR A 137 -11.00 -50.23 -18.14
N ILE A 138 -10.85 -51.47 -18.58
CA ILE A 138 -9.58 -51.98 -19.12
C ILE A 138 -9.71 -51.98 -20.64
N THR A 139 -8.93 -51.12 -21.31
CA THR A 139 -8.91 -51.07 -22.78
C THR A 139 -8.34 -52.35 -23.38
N ASN A 140 -8.64 -52.62 -24.66
CA ASN A 140 -8.17 -53.79 -25.42
C ASN A 140 -6.62 -53.94 -25.49
N LYS A 141 -5.86 -52.94 -25.02
CA LYS A 141 -4.39 -52.94 -24.90
C LYS A 141 -3.89 -53.14 -23.46
N GLY A 142 -4.77 -53.51 -22.52
CA GLY A 142 -4.45 -53.71 -21.11
C GLY A 142 -4.24 -52.42 -20.31
N LYS A 143 -4.54 -51.24 -20.86
CA LYS A 143 -4.44 -49.96 -20.15
C LYS A 143 -5.73 -49.72 -19.35
N VAL A 144 -5.57 -49.57 -18.04
CA VAL A 144 -6.63 -49.16 -17.09
C VAL A 144 -6.98 -47.69 -17.35
N VAL A 145 -8.26 -47.40 -17.52
CA VAL A 145 -8.82 -46.07 -17.71
C VAL A 145 -9.90 -45.87 -16.66
N ASP A 146 -9.62 -45.00 -15.70
CA ASP A 146 -10.58 -44.55 -14.71
C ASP A 146 -11.41 -43.41 -15.32
N TYR A 147 -12.73 -43.59 -15.31
CA TYR A 147 -13.72 -42.61 -15.66
C TYR A 147 -14.35 -42.07 -14.38
N GLU A 148 -14.27 -40.76 -14.15
CA GLU A 148 -14.88 -40.10 -12.99
C GLU A 148 -15.89 -39.06 -13.46
N LYS A 149 -16.99 -38.92 -12.73
CA LYS A 149 -18.07 -37.99 -13.07
C LYS A 149 -18.71 -37.39 -11.82
N ILE A 150 -19.07 -36.12 -11.89
CA ILE A 150 -19.95 -35.44 -10.93
C ILE A 150 -21.18 -34.90 -11.66
N SER A 151 -22.35 -35.20 -11.12
CA SER A 151 -23.63 -34.60 -11.53
C SER A 151 -24.10 -33.64 -10.44
N ILE A 152 -24.31 -32.37 -10.80
CA ILE A 152 -24.76 -31.30 -9.91
C ILE A 152 -26.18 -30.95 -10.32
N ASN A 153 -27.16 -31.24 -9.47
CA ASN A 153 -28.57 -30.95 -9.71
C ASN A 153 -28.99 -29.69 -8.95
N TYR A 154 -29.82 -28.88 -9.58
CA TYR A 154 -30.32 -27.62 -9.03
C TYR A 154 -31.83 -27.68 -8.80
N ASN A 155 -32.32 -26.90 -7.83
CA ASN A 155 -33.75 -26.87 -7.47
C ASN A 155 -34.68 -26.42 -8.61
N ASN A 156 -34.15 -25.79 -9.65
CA ASN A 156 -34.90 -25.40 -10.85
C ASN A 156 -34.99 -26.53 -11.91
N GLY A 157 -34.40 -27.70 -11.63
CA GLY A 157 -34.35 -28.85 -12.54
C GLY A 157 -33.14 -28.86 -13.48
N ASP A 158 -32.25 -27.86 -13.43
CA ASP A 158 -31.03 -27.86 -14.23
C ASP A 158 -30.01 -28.86 -13.69
N THR A 159 -29.20 -29.44 -14.58
CA THR A 159 -28.11 -30.34 -14.23
C THR A 159 -26.82 -29.94 -14.93
N ILE A 160 -25.74 -29.78 -14.17
CA ILE A 160 -24.39 -29.62 -14.69
C ILE A 160 -23.62 -30.92 -14.49
N THR A 161 -22.98 -31.41 -15.56
CA THR A 161 -22.11 -32.60 -15.51
C THR A 161 -20.66 -32.22 -15.76
N LEU A 162 -19.78 -32.71 -14.87
CA LEU A 162 -18.33 -32.64 -14.99
C LEU A 162 -17.78 -34.07 -15.11
N SER A 163 -17.01 -34.39 -16.15
CA SER A 163 -16.45 -35.73 -16.36
C SER A 163 -14.95 -35.71 -16.65
N SER A 164 -14.26 -36.81 -16.36
CA SER A 164 -12.83 -36.96 -16.59
C SER A 164 -12.46 -36.98 -18.08
N GLU A 165 -13.40 -37.30 -18.98
CA GLU A 165 -13.24 -37.10 -20.43
C GLU A 165 -13.03 -35.63 -20.81
N GLN A 166 -13.70 -34.72 -20.11
CA GLN A 166 -13.64 -33.29 -20.40
C GLN A 166 -12.52 -32.60 -19.62
N LEU A 167 -12.34 -32.98 -18.35
CA LEU A 167 -11.44 -32.29 -17.41
C LEU A 167 -10.09 -33.01 -17.22
N GLY A 168 -9.96 -34.25 -17.68
CA GLY A 168 -8.82 -35.12 -17.43
C GLY A 168 -8.85 -35.76 -16.04
N ASN A 169 -8.14 -36.87 -15.90
CA ASN A 169 -8.09 -37.67 -14.66
C ASN A 169 -7.31 -37.00 -13.51
N SER A 170 -6.63 -35.88 -13.78
CA SER A 170 -5.93 -35.09 -12.75
C SER A 170 -6.86 -34.10 -12.04
N PHE A 171 -8.11 -33.94 -12.50
CA PHE A 171 -9.08 -33.06 -11.86
C PHE A 171 -9.58 -33.67 -10.54
N PRO A 172 -9.64 -32.90 -9.43
CA PRO A 172 -9.93 -33.47 -8.11
C PRO A 172 -11.45 -33.65 -7.88
N PHE A 173 -12.08 -34.60 -8.57
CA PHE A 173 -13.53 -34.82 -8.51
C PHE A 173 -14.07 -35.02 -7.09
N ARG A 174 -13.40 -35.83 -6.25
CA ARG A 174 -13.82 -36.06 -4.86
C ARG A 174 -13.83 -34.79 -4.00
N LEU A 175 -12.88 -33.88 -4.23
CA LEU A 175 -12.85 -32.60 -3.53
C LEU A 175 -14.06 -31.74 -3.91
N PHE A 176 -14.42 -31.71 -5.19
CA PHE A 176 -15.57 -30.97 -5.68
C PHE A 176 -16.89 -31.55 -5.18
N GLU A 177 -17.02 -32.88 -5.12
CA GLU A 177 -18.18 -33.52 -4.50
C GLU A 177 -18.29 -33.11 -3.04
N THR A 178 -17.20 -33.23 -2.27
CA THR A 178 -17.16 -32.86 -0.85
C THR A 178 -17.55 -31.39 -0.65
N LEU A 179 -16.98 -30.49 -1.46
CA LEU A 179 -17.27 -29.07 -1.40
C LEU A 179 -18.75 -28.79 -1.65
N LEU A 180 -19.34 -29.34 -2.71
CA LEU A 180 -20.68 -28.99 -3.15
C LEU A 180 -21.80 -29.72 -2.38
N LYS A 181 -21.57 -30.97 -1.96
CA LYS A 181 -22.59 -31.81 -1.31
C LYS A 181 -23.06 -31.24 0.03
N ASP A 182 -22.13 -30.73 0.83
CA ASP A 182 -22.43 -30.22 2.17
C ASP A 182 -22.71 -28.71 2.18
N PHE A 183 -22.62 -28.05 1.02
CA PHE A 183 -22.64 -26.59 0.88
C PHE A 183 -23.90 -25.95 1.51
N ASN A 184 -25.10 -26.38 1.12
CA ASN A 184 -26.35 -25.82 1.66
C ASN A 184 -26.57 -26.10 3.16
N GLY A 185 -25.97 -27.19 3.66
CA GLY A 185 -26.03 -27.57 5.06
C GLY A 185 -25.15 -26.65 5.93
N LYS A 186 -24.03 -26.18 5.38
CA LYS A 186 -22.99 -25.43 6.10
C LYS A 186 -22.95 -23.93 5.79
N VAL A 187 -23.66 -23.46 4.75
CA VAL A 187 -23.65 -22.06 4.32
C VAL A 187 -24.99 -21.38 4.55
N ASP A 188 -24.98 -20.14 5.05
CA ASP A 188 -26.16 -19.28 5.26
C ASP A 188 -26.26 -18.11 4.26
N LYS A 189 -25.12 -17.51 3.89
CA LYS A 189 -25.03 -16.40 2.93
C LYS A 189 -24.12 -16.80 1.76
N VAL A 190 -24.68 -16.74 0.55
CA VAL A 190 -23.97 -17.00 -0.72
C VAL A 190 -23.78 -15.68 -1.47
N SER A 191 -22.62 -15.07 -1.30
CA SER A 191 -22.15 -13.89 -2.03
C SER A 191 -20.65 -13.98 -2.23
N SER A 192 -20.11 -13.18 -3.15
CA SER A 192 -18.67 -13.00 -3.28
C SER A 192 -18.30 -11.67 -2.65
N LYS A 193 -17.38 -11.69 -1.69
CA LYS A 193 -16.85 -10.52 -1.02
C LYS A 193 -15.79 -9.87 -1.89
N ASN A 194 -15.74 -8.55 -1.88
CA ASN A 194 -14.65 -7.83 -2.50
C ASN A 194 -13.37 -7.97 -1.64
N GLN A 195 -12.37 -8.62 -2.21
CA GLN A 195 -11.07 -8.85 -1.57
C GLN A 195 -10.16 -7.62 -1.62
N VAL A 196 -10.49 -6.57 -2.39
CA VAL A 196 -9.68 -5.35 -2.56
C VAL A 196 -10.58 -4.10 -2.60
N VAL A 197 -10.66 -3.38 -1.48
CA VAL A 197 -11.39 -2.12 -1.37
C VAL A 197 -10.52 -1.09 -0.67
N GLN A 198 -10.48 0.15 -1.15
CA GLN A 198 -9.79 1.22 -0.45
C GLN A 198 -10.62 1.68 0.75
N LEU A 199 -10.00 1.92 1.91
CA LEU A 199 -10.72 2.35 3.11
C LEU A 199 -11.53 3.63 2.88
N SER A 200 -11.01 4.55 2.06
CA SER A 200 -11.68 5.80 1.67
C SER A 200 -13.00 5.61 0.92
N ASN A 201 -13.21 4.43 0.33
CA ASN A 201 -14.40 4.10 -0.46
C ASN A 201 -15.40 3.25 0.35
N MET A 202 -15.08 2.93 1.61
CA MET A 202 -15.98 2.19 2.49
C MET A 202 -17.02 3.13 3.10
N ASN A 203 -18.09 2.54 3.63
CA ASN A 203 -19.13 3.27 4.35
C ASN A 203 -18.52 4.05 5.54
N GLU A 204 -19.00 5.27 5.78
CA GLU A 204 -18.52 6.14 6.86
C GLU A 204 -18.59 5.47 8.24
N ASP A 205 -19.58 4.58 8.47
CA ASP A 205 -19.67 3.80 9.70
C ASP A 205 -18.49 2.83 9.88
N ILE A 206 -18.00 2.22 8.80
CA ILE A 206 -16.83 1.33 8.82
C ILE A 206 -15.57 2.15 9.10
N ILE A 207 -15.42 3.30 8.43
CA ILE A 207 -14.29 4.21 8.65
C ILE A 207 -14.29 4.69 10.11
N LEU A 208 -15.45 5.06 10.65
CA LEU A 208 -15.60 5.47 12.04
C LEU A 208 -15.17 4.35 13.01
N LEU A 209 -15.65 3.11 12.81
CA LEU A 209 -15.25 1.96 13.63
C LEU A 209 -13.75 1.68 13.55
N TYR A 210 -13.17 1.75 12.34
CA TYR A 210 -11.74 1.57 12.12
C TYR A 210 -10.92 2.55 12.96
N PHE A 211 -11.22 3.85 12.88
CA PHE A 211 -10.49 4.87 13.63
C PHE A 211 -10.80 4.86 15.12
N ARG A 212 -12.00 4.43 15.54
CA ARG A 212 -12.29 4.21 16.97
C ARG A 212 -11.37 3.14 17.56
N ILE A 213 -11.09 2.07 16.82
CA ILE A 213 -10.13 1.05 17.27
C ILE A 213 -8.73 1.64 17.39
N VAL A 214 -8.28 2.44 16.41
CA VAL A 214 -6.98 3.13 16.47
C VAL A 214 -6.91 4.06 17.68
N VAL A 215 -7.94 4.89 17.90
CA VAL A 215 -8.01 5.82 19.04
C VAL A 215 -8.03 5.07 20.38
N ALA A 216 -8.81 3.99 20.47
CA ALA A 216 -8.85 3.15 21.67
C ALA A 216 -7.50 2.48 21.96
N TYR A 217 -6.76 2.11 20.91
CA TYR A 217 -5.40 1.57 21.04
C TYR A 217 -4.41 2.63 21.56
N LEU A 218 -4.41 3.83 20.98
CA LEU A 218 -3.52 4.92 21.40
C LEU A 218 -3.75 5.31 22.87
N LYS A 219 -4.99 5.20 23.35
CA LYS A 219 -5.34 5.49 24.74
C LYS A 219 -5.20 4.29 25.70
N ASP A 220 -4.71 3.13 25.24
CA ASP A 220 -4.72 1.88 26.04
C ASP A 220 -3.64 1.87 27.14
N ASP A 221 -2.61 2.73 27.06
CA ASP A 221 -1.53 2.82 28.04
C ASP A 221 -1.74 3.92 29.09
N ASP A 222 -1.90 5.17 28.69
CA ASP A 222 -1.98 6.34 29.56
C ASP A 222 -3.33 7.09 29.49
N GLY A 223 -4.21 6.69 28.57
CA GLY A 223 -5.53 7.29 28.38
C GLY A 223 -5.53 8.62 27.61
N ILE A 224 -4.37 9.06 27.14
CA ILE A 224 -4.13 10.32 26.42
C ILE A 224 -3.65 9.98 25.00
N ILE A 225 -3.64 10.96 24.11
CA ILE A 225 -2.98 10.84 22.80
C ILE A 225 -1.93 11.95 22.76
N ASP A 226 -0.66 11.58 22.77
CA ASP A 226 0.44 12.55 22.78
C ASP A 226 0.65 13.21 21.41
N SER A 227 1.58 14.18 21.30
CA SER A 227 1.81 14.91 20.06
C SER A 227 2.33 14.05 18.90
N LYS A 228 3.13 13.01 19.17
CA LYS A 228 3.63 12.09 18.15
C LYS A 228 2.54 11.12 17.69
N GLU A 229 1.80 10.57 18.64
CA GLU A 229 0.65 9.70 18.35
C GLU A 229 -0.42 10.45 17.57
N TYR A 230 -0.69 11.70 17.95
CA TYR A 230 -1.64 12.55 17.25
C TYR A 230 -1.19 12.81 15.81
N LYS A 231 0.10 13.13 15.61
CA LYS A 231 0.72 13.32 14.29
C LYS A 231 0.50 12.10 13.39
N GLU A 232 0.77 10.90 13.90
CA GLU A 232 0.58 9.65 13.12
C GLU A 232 -0.91 9.38 12.87
N LEU A 233 -1.78 9.62 13.86
CA LEU A 233 -3.23 9.48 13.72
C LEU A 233 -3.80 10.40 12.63
N VAL A 234 -3.49 11.70 12.66
CA VAL A 234 -3.98 12.62 11.62
C VAL A 234 -3.36 12.33 10.26
N SER A 235 -2.11 11.87 10.23
CA SER A 235 -1.47 11.41 8.98
C SER A 235 -2.23 10.22 8.39
N LEU A 236 -2.68 9.26 9.21
CA LEU A 236 -3.56 8.19 8.76
C LEU A 236 -4.94 8.70 8.30
N MET A 237 -5.53 9.65 9.03
CA MET A 237 -6.82 10.24 8.64
C MET A 237 -6.75 10.92 7.25
N THR A 238 -5.64 11.60 6.93
CA THR A 238 -5.44 12.21 5.61
C THR A 238 -5.28 11.17 4.50
N LYS A 239 -4.49 10.13 4.76
CA LYS A 239 -4.28 8.96 3.91
C LYS A 239 -5.60 8.31 3.49
N VAL A 240 -6.50 8.14 4.46
CA VAL A 240 -7.85 7.56 4.27
C VAL A 240 -8.88 8.57 3.75
N ARG A 241 -8.57 9.87 3.75
CA ARG A 241 -9.48 10.98 3.38
C ARG A 241 -10.75 11.00 4.24
N VAL A 242 -10.56 10.92 5.55
CA VAL A 242 -11.67 10.94 6.52
C VAL A 242 -12.54 12.18 6.30
N SER A 243 -13.84 11.98 6.06
CA SER A 243 -14.77 13.08 5.83
C SER A 243 -14.85 14.01 7.04
N LYS A 244 -15.24 15.27 6.84
CA LYS A 244 -15.42 16.21 7.95
C LYS A 244 -16.44 15.71 8.97
N GLU A 245 -17.48 15.01 8.52
CA GLU A 245 -18.50 14.41 9.38
C GLU A 245 -17.90 13.32 10.28
N VAL A 246 -17.18 12.35 9.69
CA VAL A 246 -16.52 11.28 10.46
C VAL A 246 -15.44 11.85 11.38
N SER A 247 -14.62 12.79 10.90
CA SER A 247 -13.60 13.46 11.71
C SER A 247 -14.21 14.16 12.93
N SER A 248 -15.36 14.80 12.74
CA SER A 248 -16.08 15.45 13.84
C SER A 248 -16.58 14.45 14.87
N LYS A 249 -17.18 13.32 14.44
CA LYS A 249 -17.60 12.24 15.36
C LYS A 249 -16.42 11.65 16.11
N LEU A 250 -15.26 11.53 15.46
CA LEU A 250 -14.06 10.98 16.09
C LEU A 250 -13.47 11.89 17.19
N ARG A 251 -13.74 13.21 17.19
CA ARG A 251 -13.27 14.12 18.25
C ARG A 251 -13.72 13.68 19.63
N ASP A 252 -14.97 13.24 19.74
CA ASP A 252 -15.56 12.80 21.00
C ASP A 252 -14.77 11.61 21.57
N TYR A 253 -14.31 10.69 20.73
CA TYR A 253 -13.50 9.56 21.16
C TYR A 253 -12.05 9.94 21.48
N ARG A 254 -11.47 10.89 20.73
CA ARG A 254 -10.11 11.40 20.97
C ARG A 254 -10.03 12.16 22.29
N PHE A 255 -10.88 13.15 22.46
CA PHE A 255 -10.80 14.15 23.53
C PHE A 255 -11.77 13.93 24.68
N GLU A 256 -12.68 12.96 24.60
CA GLU A 256 -13.58 12.65 25.70
C GLU A 256 -13.45 11.18 26.11
N GLN A 257 -13.89 10.84 27.32
CA GLN A 257 -13.93 9.47 27.83
C GLN A 257 -15.28 8.81 27.50
N ILE A 258 -15.61 8.73 26.20
CA ILE A 258 -16.90 8.20 25.72
C ILE A 258 -16.81 6.74 25.26
N GLU A 259 -15.60 6.14 25.20
CA GLU A 259 -15.48 4.78 24.69
C GLU A 259 -15.96 3.74 25.70
N GLU A 260 -17.24 3.39 25.61
CA GLU A 260 -17.90 2.38 26.43
C GLU A 260 -17.59 0.95 25.99
N LYS A 261 -17.06 0.76 24.76
CA LYS A 261 -16.76 -0.56 24.21
C LYS A 261 -15.29 -0.89 24.37
N SER A 262 -15.01 -2.13 24.74
CA SER A 262 -13.65 -2.67 24.68
C SER A 262 -13.17 -2.77 23.22
N ILE A 263 -11.85 -2.73 23.03
CA ILE A 263 -11.22 -2.93 21.70
C ILE A 263 -11.71 -4.21 21.02
N VAL A 264 -11.93 -5.29 21.78
CA VAL A 264 -12.44 -6.57 21.24
C VAL A 264 -13.85 -6.40 20.68
N GLN A 265 -14.73 -5.72 21.41
CA GLN A 265 -16.10 -5.44 20.94
C GLN A 265 -16.12 -4.55 19.70
N LEU A 266 -15.20 -3.57 19.60
CA LEU A 266 -15.07 -2.73 18.42
C LEU A 266 -14.60 -3.54 17.19
N ILE A 267 -13.63 -4.45 17.36
CA ILE A 267 -13.17 -5.36 16.31
C ILE A 267 -14.31 -6.26 15.84
N ASP A 268 -15.09 -6.84 16.75
CA ASP A 268 -16.21 -7.71 16.40
C ASP A 268 -17.31 -6.96 15.65
N GLU A 269 -17.59 -5.71 16.04
CA GLU A 269 -18.56 -4.85 15.35
C GLU A 269 -18.08 -4.46 13.95
N LEU A 270 -16.79 -4.14 13.80
CA LEU A 270 -16.18 -3.90 12.50
C LEU A 270 -16.34 -5.13 11.59
N LYS A 271 -16.00 -6.34 12.08
CA LYS A 271 -16.16 -7.59 11.31
C LYS A 271 -17.59 -7.79 10.84
N LYS A 272 -18.56 -7.62 11.75
CA LYS A 272 -19.97 -7.77 11.43
C LYS A 272 -20.39 -6.83 10.30
N ARG A 273 -19.99 -5.56 10.36
CA ARG A 273 -20.28 -4.58 9.29
C ARG A 273 -19.61 -4.93 7.97
N LEU A 274 -18.38 -5.45 8.00
CA LEU A 274 -17.70 -5.91 6.78
C LEU A 274 -18.42 -7.09 6.13
N ILE A 275 -18.93 -8.05 6.91
CA ILE A 275 -19.74 -9.17 6.41
C ILE A 275 -21.06 -8.68 5.79
N GLU A 276 -21.71 -7.70 6.42
CA GLU A 276 -22.96 -7.11 5.91
C GLU A 276 -22.75 -6.46 4.54
N GLU A 277 -21.63 -5.75 4.34
CA GLU A 277 -21.26 -5.05 3.11
C GLU A 277 -20.48 -5.91 2.09
N ASP A 278 -20.37 -7.23 2.30
CA ASP A 278 -19.62 -8.15 1.45
C ASP A 278 -18.15 -7.71 1.22
N LEU A 279 -17.47 -7.31 2.29
CA LEU A 279 -16.06 -6.90 2.31
C LEU A 279 -15.17 -7.93 3.02
N SER A 280 -13.91 -8.02 2.61
CA SER A 280 -12.94 -8.95 3.22
C SER A 280 -12.48 -8.48 4.60
N GLU A 281 -12.88 -9.22 5.64
CA GLU A 281 -12.46 -8.98 7.03
C GLU A 281 -10.94 -9.10 7.19
N ILE A 282 -10.35 -10.16 6.65
CA ILE A 282 -8.90 -10.43 6.74
C ILE A 282 -8.10 -9.27 6.15
N ALA A 283 -8.55 -8.70 5.03
CA ALA A 283 -7.87 -7.58 4.41
C ALA A 283 -7.90 -6.33 5.31
N VAL A 284 -9.04 -6.04 5.92
CA VAL A 284 -9.21 -4.88 6.81
C VAL A 284 -8.46 -5.06 8.12
N GLU A 285 -8.50 -6.25 8.73
CA GLU A 285 -7.72 -6.54 9.94
C GLU A 285 -6.22 -6.42 9.69
N GLN A 286 -5.72 -6.96 8.58
CA GLN A 286 -4.32 -6.83 8.19
C GLN A 286 -3.93 -5.37 8.00
N SER A 287 -4.76 -4.59 7.29
CA SER A 287 -4.56 -3.16 7.11
C SER A 287 -4.50 -2.42 8.45
N LEU A 288 -5.47 -2.67 9.33
CA LEU A 288 -5.55 -2.05 10.65
C LEU A 288 -4.30 -2.37 11.49
N GLY A 289 -3.83 -3.62 11.43
CA GLY A 289 -2.59 -4.01 12.10
C GLY A 289 -1.36 -3.31 11.53
N MET A 290 -1.30 -3.11 10.21
CA MET A 290 -0.22 -2.35 9.58
C MET A 290 -0.22 -0.89 10.00
N ASP A 291 -1.39 -0.25 10.02
CA ASP A 291 -1.54 1.15 10.38
C ASP A 291 -1.26 1.38 11.87
N ILE A 292 -1.70 0.48 12.75
CA ILE A 292 -1.36 0.51 14.18
C ILE A 292 0.14 0.35 14.39
N LEU A 293 0.81 -0.55 13.65
CA LEU A 293 2.26 -0.67 13.71
C LEU A 293 2.94 0.61 13.20
N ALA A 294 2.39 1.25 12.17
CA ALA A 294 2.91 2.51 11.64
C ALA A 294 2.84 3.67 12.64
N MET A 295 1.96 3.62 13.66
CA MET A 295 1.96 4.59 14.76
C MET A 295 3.30 4.58 15.53
N HIS A 296 4.06 3.49 15.44
CA HIS A 296 5.37 3.30 16.09
C HIS A 296 6.53 3.48 15.10
N SER A 297 6.35 4.35 14.09
CA SER A 297 7.31 4.50 12.98
C SER A 297 8.71 4.92 13.44
N ASP A 298 8.85 5.52 14.62
CA ASP A 298 10.13 5.98 15.18
C ASP A 298 10.89 4.89 15.95
N GLU A 299 10.23 3.78 16.29
CA GLU A 299 10.78 2.71 17.15
C GLU A 299 10.75 1.32 16.47
N LEU A 300 10.85 1.31 15.14
CA LEU A 300 10.69 0.11 14.31
C LEU A 300 11.64 -1.06 14.64
N ASP A 301 12.83 -0.77 15.18
CA ASP A 301 13.80 -1.79 15.57
C ASP A 301 13.47 -2.47 16.89
N GLU A 302 12.63 -1.83 17.71
CA GLU A 302 12.32 -2.29 19.07
C GLU A 302 10.84 -2.63 19.27
N ILE A 303 10.02 -2.66 18.21
CA ILE A 303 8.57 -2.90 18.27
C ILE A 303 8.16 -4.15 19.06
N LYS A 304 9.02 -5.18 19.11
CA LYS A 304 8.76 -6.42 19.84
C LYS A 304 8.83 -6.25 21.36
N LYS A 305 9.41 -5.16 21.85
CA LYS A 305 9.45 -4.80 23.27
C LYS A 305 8.16 -4.12 23.73
N ASN A 306 7.38 -3.55 22.81
CA ASN A 306 6.12 -2.90 23.14
C ASN A 306 5.02 -3.96 23.34
N GLU A 307 4.74 -4.30 24.60
CA GLU A 307 3.75 -5.33 24.96
C GLU A 307 2.32 -4.95 24.55
N VAL A 308 1.98 -3.66 24.59
CA VAL A 308 0.65 -3.13 24.21
C VAL A 308 0.43 -3.32 22.71
N LEU A 309 1.40 -2.92 21.89
CA LEU A 309 1.40 -3.13 20.44
C LEU A 309 1.27 -4.62 20.09
N ILE A 310 2.11 -5.47 20.67
CA ILE A 310 2.07 -6.91 20.37
C ILE A 310 0.74 -7.54 20.79
N ARG A 311 0.17 -7.14 21.92
CA ARG A 311 -1.17 -7.57 22.34
C ARG A 311 -2.24 -7.15 21.31
N MET A 312 -2.16 -5.92 20.80
CA MET A 312 -3.10 -5.44 19.79
C MET A 312 -2.95 -6.19 18.46
N LEU A 313 -1.73 -6.39 17.97
CA LEU A 313 -1.45 -7.14 16.75
C LEU A 313 -1.92 -8.61 16.84
N ASN A 314 -1.78 -9.23 18.01
CA ASN A 314 -2.30 -10.58 18.26
C ASN A 314 -3.84 -10.62 18.20
N ARG A 315 -4.55 -9.60 18.71
CA ARG A 315 -6.02 -9.50 18.60
C ARG A 315 -6.50 -9.41 17.15
N LEU A 316 -5.68 -8.83 16.27
CA LEU A 316 -5.91 -8.72 14.83
C LEU A 316 -5.35 -9.91 14.03
N ASN A 317 -4.89 -10.96 14.69
CA ASN A 317 -4.27 -12.14 14.07
C ASN A 317 -3.08 -11.83 13.16
N ILE A 318 -2.32 -10.77 13.46
CA ILE A 318 -1.13 -10.39 12.68
C ILE A 318 0.05 -11.28 13.06
N THR A 319 0.61 -11.94 12.06
CA THR A 319 1.74 -12.86 12.23
C THR A 319 3.09 -12.14 12.27
N ASP A 320 4.09 -12.78 12.85
CA ASP A 320 5.49 -12.30 12.83
C ASP A 320 6.03 -11.99 11.43
N LYS A 321 5.60 -12.73 10.41
CA LYS A 321 6.01 -12.48 9.02
C LYS A 321 5.38 -11.19 8.50
N GLN A 322 4.10 -10.96 8.79
CA GLN A 322 3.39 -9.72 8.43
C GLN A 322 4.00 -8.52 9.16
N ILE A 323 4.33 -8.65 10.45
CA ILE A 323 5.05 -7.61 11.20
C ILE A 323 6.38 -7.24 10.50
N LYS A 324 7.21 -8.24 10.16
CA LYS A 324 8.48 -8.01 9.46
C LYS A 324 8.28 -7.32 8.11
N PHE A 325 7.28 -7.75 7.36
CA PHE A 325 6.91 -7.10 6.10
C PHE A 325 6.56 -5.62 6.32
N THR A 326 5.69 -5.31 7.29
CA THR A 326 5.25 -3.94 7.58
C THR A 326 6.43 -3.06 8.02
N VAL A 327 7.30 -3.56 8.89
CA VAL A 327 8.52 -2.85 9.31
C VAL A 327 9.40 -2.51 8.09
N ARG A 328 9.65 -3.49 7.21
CA ARG A 328 10.44 -3.26 5.99
C ARG A 328 9.75 -2.26 5.05
N LYS A 329 8.43 -2.32 4.91
CA LYS A 329 7.62 -1.35 4.14
C LYS A 329 7.80 0.06 4.67
N ILE A 330 7.62 0.29 5.97
CA ILE A 330 7.75 1.63 6.57
C ILE A 330 9.19 2.16 6.42
N LYS A 331 10.20 1.30 6.62
CA LYS A 331 11.61 1.67 6.39
C LYS A 331 11.88 2.04 4.93
N ALA A 332 11.34 1.28 3.97
CA ALA A 332 11.45 1.60 2.55
C ALA A 332 10.82 2.96 2.22
N GLU A 333 9.66 3.27 2.78
CA GLU A 333 9.00 4.57 2.59
C GLU A 333 9.86 5.71 3.15
N LYS A 334 10.43 5.54 4.36
CA LYS A 334 11.40 6.50 4.93
C LYS A 334 12.64 6.64 4.05
N GLU A 335 13.21 5.54 3.58
CA GLU A 335 14.38 5.52 2.68
C GLU A 335 14.14 6.33 1.40
N ILE A 336 12.95 6.25 0.79
CA ILE A 336 12.61 7.01 -0.43
C ILE A 336 12.52 8.50 -0.13
N LEU A 337 11.95 8.86 1.00
CA LEU A 337 11.75 10.25 1.41
C LEU A 337 13.07 10.90 1.82
N GLU A 338 13.93 10.17 2.52
CA GLU A 338 15.18 10.69 3.09
C GLU A 338 16.37 10.57 2.13
N ASN A 339 16.46 9.48 1.36
CA ASN A 339 17.56 9.29 0.42
C ASN A 339 17.15 9.71 -0.99
N ARG A 340 18.08 10.33 -1.73
CA ARG A 340 17.89 10.70 -3.16
C ARG A 340 17.93 9.47 -4.07
N MET A 341 16.96 8.59 -3.90
CA MET A 341 16.83 7.33 -4.64
C MET A 341 16.34 7.59 -6.06
N THR A 342 16.99 6.94 -7.02
CA THR A 342 16.54 6.93 -8.43
C THR A 342 15.31 6.07 -8.63
N ASP A 343 14.55 6.34 -9.68
CA ASP A 343 13.39 5.54 -10.07
C ASP A 343 13.73 4.04 -10.17
N ASN A 344 14.91 3.67 -10.68
CA ASN A 344 15.31 2.27 -10.77
C ASN A 344 15.52 1.61 -9.40
N GLN A 345 16.15 2.33 -8.46
CA GLN A 345 16.33 1.82 -7.10
C GLN A 345 14.98 1.66 -6.40
N ILE A 346 14.06 2.61 -6.58
CA ILE A 346 12.71 2.54 -6.02
C ILE A 346 11.94 1.33 -6.59
N LYS A 347 12.06 1.08 -7.90
CA LYS A 347 11.45 -0.10 -8.55
C LYS A 347 11.97 -1.42 -8.01
N ASP A 348 13.25 -1.50 -7.66
CA ASP A 348 13.83 -2.73 -7.14
C ASP A 348 13.39 -2.99 -5.69
N ILE A 349 13.28 -1.96 -4.85
CA ILE A 349 12.64 -2.09 -3.52
C ILE A 349 11.19 -2.54 -3.66
N ALA A 350 10.45 -2.00 -4.62
CA ALA A 350 9.06 -2.39 -4.83
C ALA A 350 8.90 -3.89 -5.18
N LYS A 351 9.80 -4.44 -6.01
CA LYS A 351 9.84 -5.89 -6.31
C LYS A 351 10.19 -6.73 -5.08
N GLU A 352 11.16 -6.27 -4.28
CA GLU A 352 11.55 -6.91 -3.03
C GLU A 352 10.34 -7.00 -2.08
N LEU A 353 9.65 -5.87 -1.85
CA LEU A 353 8.48 -5.82 -0.99
C LEU A 353 7.34 -6.70 -1.49
N ALA A 354 7.08 -6.74 -2.81
CA ALA A 354 6.07 -7.64 -3.38
C ALA A 354 6.38 -9.12 -3.09
N ALA A 355 7.65 -9.52 -3.19
CA ALA A 355 8.07 -10.88 -2.87
C ALA A 355 7.92 -11.19 -1.36
N ILE A 356 8.29 -10.26 -0.48
CA ILE A 356 8.14 -10.41 0.97
C ILE A 356 6.64 -10.47 1.34
N ALA A 357 5.80 -9.62 0.75
CA ALA A 357 4.35 -9.60 0.98
C ALA A 357 3.72 -10.96 0.67
N GLY A 358 4.02 -11.52 -0.50
CA GLY A 358 3.54 -12.84 -0.91
C GLY A 358 4.03 -13.96 0.01
N GLY A 359 5.28 -13.91 0.47
CA GLY A 359 5.82 -14.88 1.42
C GLY A 359 5.31 -14.73 2.87
N ALA A 360 4.81 -13.54 3.22
CA ALA A 360 4.27 -13.21 4.53
C ALA A 360 2.76 -13.46 4.67
N GLY A 361 2.07 -13.71 3.56
CA GLY A 361 0.63 -13.90 3.52
C GLY A 361 -0.16 -12.60 3.69
N VAL A 362 0.37 -11.52 3.13
CA VAL A 362 -0.29 -10.20 3.10
C VAL A 362 -1.23 -10.14 1.91
N SER A 363 -2.49 -9.81 2.18
CA SER A 363 -3.51 -9.66 1.15
C SER A 363 -3.29 -8.42 0.29
N LEU A 364 -3.58 -8.55 -1.01
CA LEU A 364 -3.66 -7.40 -1.92
C LEU A 364 -4.69 -6.38 -1.40
N GLY A 365 -5.76 -6.87 -0.76
CA GLY A 365 -6.74 -6.04 -0.08
C GLY A 365 -6.14 -5.17 1.01
N ALA A 366 -5.36 -5.74 1.93
CA ALA A 366 -4.71 -4.98 2.99
C ALA A 366 -3.83 -3.86 2.43
N LEU A 367 -3.10 -4.15 1.35
CA LEU A 367 -2.24 -3.16 0.68
C LEU A 367 -3.03 -2.07 -0.07
N ALA A 368 -4.27 -2.36 -0.46
CA ALA A 368 -5.20 -1.39 -1.04
C ALA A 368 -5.94 -0.57 0.03
N ILE A 369 -6.22 -1.16 1.19
CA ILE A 369 -6.97 -0.53 2.30
C ILE A 369 -6.14 0.55 3.00
N THR A 370 -4.82 0.36 3.20
CA THR A 370 -3.91 1.33 3.86
C THR A 370 -3.64 2.59 3.00
N GLY A 371 -4.68 3.17 2.41
CA GLY A 371 -4.65 4.15 1.34
C GLY A 371 -3.65 5.29 1.54
N ALA A 372 -2.80 5.54 0.55
CA ALA A 372 -2.21 6.84 0.29
C ALA A 372 -2.57 7.21 -1.16
N VAL A 373 -3.72 7.88 -1.35
CA VAL A 373 -4.12 8.35 -2.69
C VAL A 373 -3.37 9.63 -3.02
N SER A 374 -2.10 9.46 -3.34
CA SER A 374 -1.18 10.49 -3.83
C SER A 374 0.13 9.78 -4.21
N GLY A 375 0.25 9.39 -5.49
CA GLY A 375 1.42 8.92 -6.29
C GLY A 375 2.23 7.69 -5.83
N VAL A 376 2.70 6.79 -6.70
CA VAL A 376 2.86 6.73 -8.16
C VAL A 376 2.25 5.42 -8.68
N GLY A 377 1.48 5.49 -9.76
CA GLY A 377 0.96 4.32 -10.49
C GLY A 377 -0.52 4.02 -10.25
N ALA A 378 -1.37 4.31 -11.24
CA ALA A 378 -2.81 4.07 -11.20
C ALA A 378 -3.12 2.57 -11.04
N SER A 379 -3.36 2.13 -9.80
CA SER A 379 -4.00 0.86 -9.48
C SER A 379 -4.64 0.95 -8.09
N VAL A 380 -5.50 -0.01 -7.77
CA VAL A 380 -6.21 -0.12 -6.48
C VAL A 380 -5.27 -0.22 -5.26
N SER A 381 -3.97 -0.49 -5.46
CA SER A 381 -2.93 -0.47 -4.42
C SER A 381 -2.18 0.87 -4.43
N SER A 382 -1.86 1.43 -3.26
CA SER A 382 -1.27 2.79 -3.13
C SER A 382 0.19 2.75 -2.64
N GLY A 383 0.96 3.81 -2.94
CA GLY A 383 2.37 3.95 -2.53
C GLY A 383 3.36 3.07 -3.29
N LEU A 384 4.50 2.74 -2.67
CA LEU A 384 5.57 1.94 -3.28
C LEU A 384 5.10 0.56 -3.78
N MET A 385 4.04 0.01 -3.17
CA MET A 385 3.43 -1.24 -3.61
C MET A 385 2.68 -1.11 -4.93
N ALA A 386 2.05 0.05 -5.19
CA ALA A 386 1.43 0.37 -6.47
C ALA A 386 2.42 0.25 -7.63
N LEU A 387 3.66 0.68 -7.42
CA LEU A 387 4.76 0.56 -8.38
C LEU A 387 5.18 -0.89 -8.57
N GLY A 388 5.35 -1.66 -7.49
CA GLY A 388 5.76 -3.06 -7.57
C GLY A 388 4.76 -3.91 -8.36
N PHE A 389 3.47 -3.70 -8.10
CA PHE A 389 2.39 -4.44 -8.76
C PHE A 389 2.15 -3.98 -10.21
N SER A 390 2.07 -2.66 -10.47
CA SER A 390 1.91 -2.14 -11.84
C SER A 390 3.06 -2.50 -12.78
N LEU A 391 4.30 -2.51 -12.27
CA LEU A 391 5.48 -2.84 -13.08
C LEU A 391 5.69 -4.34 -13.25
N SER A 392 5.32 -5.17 -12.27
CA SER A 392 5.41 -6.64 -12.39
C SER A 392 4.39 -7.24 -13.36
N THR A 393 3.27 -6.54 -13.58
CA THR A 393 2.18 -6.95 -14.48
C THR A 393 2.28 -6.35 -15.89
N GLY A 394 3.25 -5.45 -16.14
CA GLY A 394 3.48 -4.82 -17.44
C GLY A 394 2.58 -3.60 -17.73
N GLY A 395 1.86 -3.10 -16.73
CA GLY A 395 1.05 -1.88 -16.81
C GLY A 395 1.90 -0.63 -16.59
N LEU A 396 2.39 -0.03 -17.66
CA LEU A 396 3.02 1.30 -17.62
C LEU A 396 1.94 2.36 -17.39
N PHE A 397 1.77 2.80 -16.15
CA PHE A 397 1.00 4.02 -15.86
C PHE A 397 1.83 5.00 -15.01
N LEU A 398 2.89 5.54 -15.63
CA LEU A 398 3.68 6.67 -15.10
C LEU A 398 3.12 8.03 -15.56
N GLY A 399 1.79 8.16 -15.65
CA GLY A 399 1.13 9.34 -16.23
C GLY A 399 0.25 10.09 -15.23
N LEU A 400 0.76 11.23 -14.75
CA LEU A 400 0.05 12.45 -14.35
C LEU A 400 -1.49 12.35 -14.19
N ALA A 401 -1.95 12.06 -12.97
CA ALA A 401 -3.31 12.34 -12.55
C ALA A 401 -3.29 12.93 -11.14
N ALA A 402 -3.15 14.26 -11.07
CA ALA A 402 -3.43 15.02 -9.87
C ALA A 402 -4.92 14.89 -9.56
N VAL A 403 -5.28 14.10 -8.55
CA VAL A 403 -6.62 14.15 -7.98
C VAL A 403 -6.66 15.38 -7.08
N THR A 404 -7.20 16.46 -7.63
CA THR A 404 -7.53 17.70 -6.95
C THR A 404 -8.64 17.44 -5.93
N THR A 405 -8.33 17.41 -4.64
CA THR A 405 -9.35 17.57 -3.61
C THR A 405 -8.85 18.44 -2.45
N ALA A 406 -9.57 19.55 -2.25
CA ALA A 406 -9.68 20.38 -1.04
C ALA A 406 -8.47 21.24 -0.59
N GLY A 407 -8.35 22.42 -1.19
CA GLY A 407 -8.62 23.65 -0.43
C GLY A 407 -7.53 24.28 0.45
N TYR A 408 -6.25 24.20 0.12
CA TYR A 408 -5.26 25.24 0.47
C TYR A 408 -4.22 25.29 -0.66
N GLY A 409 -3.72 26.49 -0.99
CA GLY A 409 -2.98 26.79 -2.23
C GLY A 409 -1.94 25.73 -2.62
N MET A 410 -2.14 25.12 -3.80
CA MET A 410 -1.26 24.09 -4.33
C MET A 410 0.09 24.70 -4.73
N TYR A 411 1.17 24.06 -4.30
CA TYR A 411 2.54 24.40 -4.69
C TYR A 411 2.68 24.23 -6.21
N LYS A 412 2.73 25.35 -6.95
CA LYS A 412 2.95 25.40 -8.41
C LYS A 412 4.44 25.31 -8.80
N GLY A 413 5.33 25.11 -7.83
CA GLY A 413 6.75 25.46 -7.96
C GLY A 413 7.62 24.50 -8.77
N VAL A 414 7.23 23.23 -8.96
CA VAL A 414 8.06 22.29 -9.75
C VAL A 414 7.22 21.72 -10.87
N LYS A 415 7.31 22.32 -12.06
CA LYS A 415 6.85 21.63 -13.27
C LYS A 415 7.76 20.43 -13.49
N TYR A 416 7.18 19.24 -13.65
CA TYR A 416 7.90 18.06 -14.09
C TYR A 416 8.54 18.35 -15.44
N PHE A 417 9.87 18.54 -15.48
CA PHE A 417 10.59 18.89 -16.69
C PHE A 417 10.79 17.65 -17.54
N SER A 418 9.78 17.31 -18.35
CA SER A 418 9.91 16.24 -19.33
C SER A 418 10.96 16.62 -20.39
N GLY A 419 12.04 15.86 -20.50
CA GLY A 419 13.03 16.00 -21.58
C GLY A 419 14.47 16.38 -21.18
N THR A 420 14.83 16.41 -19.89
CA THR A 420 16.24 16.38 -19.46
C THR A 420 16.54 15.06 -18.75
N ASP A 421 17.65 14.40 -19.08
CA ASP A 421 18.05 13.09 -18.53
C ASP A 421 18.08 13.04 -16.98
N GLU A 422 18.27 14.18 -16.31
CA GLU A 422 18.34 14.26 -14.84
C GLU A 422 16.97 14.30 -14.14
N SER A 423 15.94 14.96 -14.71
CA SER A 423 14.62 15.03 -14.07
C SER A 423 13.83 13.73 -14.19
N GLU A 424 14.08 12.94 -15.24
CA GLU A 424 13.49 11.61 -15.40
C GLU A 424 14.07 10.57 -14.42
N LYS A 425 15.23 10.87 -13.80
CA LYS A 425 15.92 9.96 -12.88
C LYS A 425 15.23 9.83 -11.51
N TYR A 426 14.53 10.87 -11.06
CA TYR A 426 13.95 10.97 -9.71
C TYR A 426 12.44 11.21 -9.70
N GLY A 427 11.76 10.94 -10.82
CA GLY A 427 10.36 11.29 -11.00
C GLY A 427 9.44 10.66 -9.97
N ILE A 428 9.68 9.40 -9.59
CA ILE A 428 8.89 8.69 -8.60
C ILE A 428 9.01 9.36 -7.23
N ARG A 429 10.24 9.68 -6.81
CA ARG A 429 10.52 10.31 -5.51
C ARG A 429 9.91 11.71 -5.44
N ILE A 430 10.09 12.52 -6.47
CA ILE A 430 9.53 13.88 -6.53
C ILE A 430 8.01 13.84 -6.39
N GLN A 431 7.36 12.88 -7.04
CA GLN A 431 5.93 12.68 -6.88
C GLN A 431 5.58 12.31 -5.42
N THR A 432 6.25 11.30 -4.85
CA THR A 432 6.05 10.90 -3.45
C THR A 432 6.22 12.04 -2.44
N LEU A 433 7.19 12.93 -2.66
CA LEU A 433 7.39 14.11 -1.79
C LEU A 433 6.26 15.15 -1.94
N ASN A 434 5.79 15.43 -3.16
CA ASN A 434 4.66 16.34 -3.39
C ASN A 434 3.37 15.84 -2.72
N ASP A 435 3.19 14.53 -2.81
CA ASP A 435 2.09 13.81 -2.22
C ASP A 435 2.14 13.87 -0.69
N ARG A 436 3.34 13.67 -0.10
CA ARG A 436 3.57 13.88 1.34
C ARG A 436 3.25 15.30 1.79
N ILE A 437 3.72 16.32 1.08
CA ILE A 437 3.41 17.74 1.38
C ILE A 437 1.89 17.97 1.39
N THR A 438 1.19 17.42 0.41
CA THR A 438 -0.27 17.54 0.33
C THR A 438 -0.94 16.89 1.54
N GLN A 439 -0.51 15.70 1.93
CA GLN A 439 -1.02 15.01 3.13
C GLN A 439 -0.75 15.83 4.40
N LEU A 440 0.47 16.33 4.60
CA LEU A 440 0.85 17.13 5.77
C LEU A 440 0.01 18.41 5.89
N ARG A 441 -0.29 19.10 4.77
CA ARG A 441 -1.18 20.26 4.77
C ARG A 441 -2.62 19.93 5.18
N ILE A 442 -3.16 18.81 4.72
CA ILE A 442 -4.50 18.36 5.13
C ILE A 442 -4.48 17.98 6.62
N ALA A 443 -3.40 17.36 7.10
CA ALA A 443 -3.24 16.99 8.50
C ALA A 443 -3.23 18.24 9.40
N ASN A 444 -2.50 19.28 9.00
CA ASN A 444 -2.55 20.59 9.66
C ASN A 444 -3.96 21.18 9.68
N SER A 445 -4.76 21.00 8.63
CA SER A 445 -6.17 21.43 8.64
C SER A 445 -6.99 20.68 9.71
N TYR A 446 -6.79 19.38 9.91
CA TYR A 446 -7.46 18.64 10.99
C TYR A 446 -7.03 19.15 12.36
N ILE A 447 -5.72 19.37 12.57
CA ILE A 447 -5.18 19.90 13.82
C ILE A 447 -5.81 21.26 14.15
N ILE A 448 -5.86 22.18 13.17
CA ILE A 448 -6.47 23.51 13.35
C ILE A 448 -7.96 23.40 13.70
N GLU A 449 -8.70 22.52 13.02
CA GLU A 449 -10.12 22.28 13.33
C GLU A 449 -10.31 21.76 14.76
N ASP A 450 -9.40 20.92 15.27
CA ASP A 450 -9.48 20.35 16.61
C ASP A 450 -9.01 21.32 17.71
N ILE A 451 -7.99 22.14 17.45
CA ILE A 451 -7.62 23.27 18.31
C ILE A 451 -8.79 24.24 18.46
N ASN A 452 -9.47 24.56 17.35
CA ASN A 452 -10.65 25.43 17.38
C ASN A 452 -11.79 24.81 18.21
N TRP A 453 -12.00 23.50 18.10
CA TRP A 453 -13.01 22.79 18.90
C TRP A 453 -12.67 22.80 20.40
N LEU A 454 -11.44 22.47 20.77
CA LEU A 454 -10.98 22.53 22.17
C LEU A 454 -11.01 23.96 22.72
N SER A 455 -10.67 24.96 21.90
CA SER A 455 -10.77 26.38 22.27
C SER A 455 -12.20 26.79 22.58
N ASN A 456 -13.18 26.32 21.80
CA ASN A 456 -14.59 26.54 22.12
C ASN A 456 -15.00 25.82 23.42
N LYS A 457 -14.49 24.61 23.66
CA LYS A 457 -14.72 23.89 24.93
C LYS A 457 -14.14 24.65 26.13
N SER A 458 -12.97 25.29 25.99
CA SER A 458 -12.40 26.20 27.00
C SER A 458 -13.33 27.37 27.32
N ILE A 459 -14.02 27.93 26.31
CA ILE A 459 -14.99 29.02 26.52
C ILE A 459 -16.17 28.52 27.35
N THR A 460 -16.76 27.37 26.97
CA THR A 460 -17.86 26.75 27.74
C THR A 460 -17.43 26.42 29.18
N PHE A 461 -16.20 25.94 29.36
CA PHE A 461 -15.63 25.72 30.68
C PHE A 461 -15.55 27.01 31.50
N ALA A 462 -15.07 28.12 30.90
CA ALA A 462 -15.02 29.42 31.56
C ALA A 462 -16.40 29.94 31.97
N GLU A 463 -17.44 29.66 31.18
CA GLU A 463 -18.84 29.95 31.54
C GLU A 463 -19.30 29.12 32.76
N LYS A 464 -19.03 27.81 32.79
CA LYS A 464 -19.31 26.95 33.96
C LYS A 464 -18.61 27.46 35.23
N LEU A 465 -17.38 27.94 35.13
CA LEU A 465 -16.65 28.54 36.25
C LEU A 465 -17.32 29.81 36.77
N LYS A 466 -17.76 30.67 35.85
CA LYS A 466 -18.46 31.91 36.19
C LYS A 466 -19.79 31.63 36.90
N GLU A 467 -20.51 30.57 36.51
CA GLU A 467 -21.79 30.18 37.12
C GLU A 467 -21.63 29.48 38.48
N SER A 468 -20.66 28.58 38.61
CA SER A 468 -20.39 27.84 39.85
C SER A 468 -19.73 28.70 40.94
N ASN A 469 -19.10 29.81 40.56
CA ASN A 469 -18.45 30.79 41.45
C ASN A 469 -17.34 30.20 42.34
N GLN A 470 -16.88 28.97 42.06
CA GLN A 470 -15.80 28.25 42.73
C GLN A 470 -15.13 27.27 41.77
N LEU A 471 -13.80 27.20 41.80
CA LEU A 471 -13.02 26.22 41.05
C LEU A 471 -12.99 24.90 41.84
N SER A 472 -13.86 23.96 41.50
CA SER A 472 -13.82 22.61 42.10
C SER A 472 -12.61 21.82 41.56
N ASN A 473 -12.19 20.77 42.27
CA ASN A 473 -11.12 19.89 41.80
C ASN A 473 -11.46 19.23 40.45
N GLU A 474 -12.73 18.88 40.23
CA GLU A 474 -13.23 18.31 38.97
C GLU A 474 -13.08 19.31 37.81
N LEU A 475 -13.42 20.58 38.05
CA LEU A 475 -13.27 21.65 37.06
C LEU A 475 -11.77 21.95 36.79
N TYR A 476 -10.91 21.87 37.81
CA TYR A 476 -9.47 22.01 37.61
C TYR A 476 -8.91 20.90 36.70
N GLN A 477 -9.32 19.65 36.92
CA GLN A 477 -8.92 18.52 36.07
C GLN A 477 -9.43 18.65 34.64
N GLU A 478 -10.67 19.12 34.44
CA GLU A 478 -11.22 19.40 33.10
C GLU A 478 -10.41 20.48 32.37
N LEU A 479 -10.01 21.55 33.06
CA LEU A 479 -9.18 22.61 32.49
C LEU A 479 -7.77 22.13 32.13
N GLU A 480 -7.10 21.44 33.05
CA GLU A 480 -5.77 20.90 32.84
C GLU A 480 -5.75 19.94 31.65
N PHE A 481 -6.76 19.08 31.54
CA PHE A 481 -6.95 18.22 30.37
C PHE A 481 -7.07 19.02 29.07
N ILE A 482 -7.95 20.03 29.01
CA ILE A 482 -8.12 20.85 27.79
C ILE A 482 -6.83 21.58 27.40
N ILE A 483 -6.08 22.12 28.37
CA ILE A 483 -4.82 22.81 28.12
C ILE A 483 -3.77 21.83 27.58
N ASN A 484 -3.61 20.68 28.23
CA ASN A 484 -2.63 19.66 27.82
C ASN A 484 -2.95 19.15 26.40
N GLN A 485 -4.22 18.88 26.09
CA GLN A 485 -4.60 18.48 24.74
C GLN A 485 -4.29 19.58 23.71
N ASN A 486 -4.59 20.85 24.00
CA ASN A 486 -4.25 21.95 23.09
C ASN A 486 -2.74 22.06 22.84
N GLN A 487 -1.91 21.86 23.88
CA GLN A 487 -0.46 21.86 23.74
C GLN A 487 0.01 20.69 22.87
N SER A 488 -0.47 19.47 23.13
CA SER A 488 -0.14 18.29 22.31
C SER A 488 -0.50 18.49 20.83
N LEU A 489 -1.64 19.13 20.54
CA LEU A 489 -2.05 19.46 19.18
C LEU A 489 -1.13 20.50 18.51
N ALA A 490 -0.74 21.54 19.25
CA ALA A 490 0.19 22.55 18.75
C ALA A 490 1.56 21.93 18.43
N ASP A 491 2.08 21.09 19.33
CA ASP A 491 3.34 20.37 19.15
C ASP A 491 3.26 19.41 17.96
N ALA A 492 2.15 18.69 17.80
CA ALA A 492 1.90 17.85 16.62
C ALA A 492 1.92 18.67 15.33
N GLY A 493 1.31 19.86 15.33
CA GLY A 493 1.34 20.79 14.19
C GLY A 493 2.76 21.22 13.82
N THR A 494 3.60 21.51 14.82
CA THR A 494 5.03 21.81 14.60
C THR A 494 5.79 20.63 13.99
N LEU A 495 5.53 19.40 14.45
CA LEU A 495 6.14 18.20 13.84
C LEU A 495 5.77 18.06 12.35
N ILE A 496 4.50 18.29 12.01
CA ILE A 496 4.01 18.23 10.64
C ILE A 496 4.62 19.33 9.77
N GLU A 497 4.71 20.56 10.26
CA GLU A 497 5.32 21.69 9.56
C GLU A 497 6.81 21.45 9.27
N ASN A 498 7.54 20.86 10.22
CA ASN A 498 8.94 20.48 10.03
C ASN A 498 9.10 19.42 8.92
N GLU A 499 8.24 18.39 8.91
CA GLU A 499 8.25 17.37 7.85
C GLU A 499 7.85 17.94 6.48
N GLU A 500 6.95 18.92 6.45
CA GLU A 500 6.53 19.61 5.22
C GLU A 500 7.71 20.41 4.65
N THR A 501 8.36 21.22 5.50
CA THR A 501 9.51 22.04 5.16
C THR A 501 10.67 21.19 4.63
N PHE A 502 10.95 20.05 5.28
CA PHE A 502 11.95 19.09 4.80
C PHE A 502 11.57 18.52 3.43
N SER A 503 10.30 18.17 3.22
CA SER A 503 9.84 17.63 1.94
C SER A 503 9.93 18.67 0.82
N GLU A 504 9.58 19.94 1.09
CA GLU A 504 9.73 21.05 0.13
C GLU A 504 11.20 21.25 -0.24
N TYR A 505 12.09 21.19 0.75
CA TYR A 505 13.53 21.28 0.56
C TYR A 505 14.03 20.19 -0.39
N GLU A 506 13.66 18.93 -0.12
CA GLU A 506 14.11 17.78 -0.89
C GLU A 506 13.57 17.77 -2.34
N ILE A 507 12.37 18.31 -2.57
CA ILE A 507 11.85 18.50 -3.93
C ILE A 507 12.70 19.52 -4.68
N LEU A 508 12.93 20.68 -4.08
CA LEU A 508 13.67 21.76 -4.71
C LEU A 508 15.07 21.33 -5.09
N ILE A 509 15.80 20.74 -4.16
CA ILE A 509 17.17 20.28 -4.40
C ILE A 509 17.23 19.14 -5.43
N SER A 510 16.19 18.28 -5.50
CA SER A 510 16.10 17.23 -6.53
C SER A 510 15.74 17.77 -7.92
N SER A 511 15.06 18.92 -7.98
CA SER A 511 14.63 19.56 -9.23
C SER A 511 15.70 20.48 -9.83
N LEU A 512 16.65 20.93 -9.02
CA LEU A 512 17.75 21.78 -9.44
C LEU A 512 18.90 20.94 -10.01
N PRO A 513 19.61 21.44 -11.04
CA PRO A 513 20.76 20.72 -11.58
C PRO A 513 21.87 20.65 -10.52
N ALA A 514 22.40 19.46 -10.26
CA ALA A 514 23.54 19.32 -9.34
C ALA A 514 24.77 20.09 -9.84
N THR A 515 24.94 20.12 -11.16
CA THR A 515 25.94 20.93 -11.88
C THR A 515 25.27 21.85 -12.88
N LEU A 516 25.42 23.16 -12.68
CA LEU A 516 24.93 24.19 -13.57
C LEU A 516 25.83 24.32 -14.80
N ASN A 517 25.23 24.14 -15.98
CA ASN A 517 25.91 24.43 -17.23
C ASN A 517 25.99 25.96 -17.42
N ILE A 518 27.11 26.54 -17.01
CA ILE A 518 27.36 27.99 -17.04
C ILE A 518 27.21 28.56 -18.46
N GLY A 519 27.59 27.80 -19.48
CA GLY A 519 27.48 28.20 -20.88
C GLY A 519 26.02 28.41 -21.32
N LYS A 520 25.15 27.45 -20.98
CA LYS A 520 23.71 27.52 -21.23
C LYS A 520 23.05 28.61 -20.38
N TYR A 521 23.38 28.68 -19.09
CA TYR A 521 22.87 29.67 -18.16
C TYR A 521 23.10 31.11 -18.66
N ASN A 522 24.34 31.45 -19.02
CA ASN A 522 24.70 32.80 -19.48
C ASN A 522 23.95 33.21 -20.76
N GLU A 523 23.74 32.29 -21.71
CA GLU A 523 22.99 32.56 -22.94
C GLU A 523 21.51 32.89 -22.67
N LEU A 524 20.91 32.22 -21.68
CA LEU A 524 19.53 32.43 -21.28
C LEU A 524 19.37 33.70 -20.45
N LEU A 525 20.25 33.92 -19.48
CA LEU A 525 20.25 35.08 -18.59
C LEU A 525 20.39 36.41 -19.36
N ASN A 526 21.16 36.42 -20.46
CA ASN A 526 21.38 37.62 -21.27
C ASN A 526 20.10 38.27 -21.82
N LYS A 527 19.00 37.51 -21.90
CA LYS A 527 17.69 37.99 -22.37
C LYS A 527 16.79 38.49 -21.22
N ASN A 528 17.20 38.30 -19.97
CA ASN A 528 16.40 38.65 -18.80
C ASN A 528 16.66 40.10 -18.37
N VAL A 529 15.59 40.82 -18.01
CA VAL A 529 15.63 42.24 -17.60
C VAL A 529 16.29 42.40 -16.22
N ASN A 530 16.16 41.41 -15.34
CA ASN A 530 16.67 41.36 -13.98
C ASN A 530 18.04 40.65 -13.86
N LYS A 531 18.78 40.55 -14.97
CA LYS A 531 20.01 39.74 -15.06
C LYS A 531 21.04 39.95 -13.95
N VAL A 532 21.19 41.18 -13.43
CA VAL A 532 22.18 41.49 -12.38
C VAL A 532 21.81 40.83 -11.05
N HIS A 533 20.54 40.94 -10.66
CA HIS A 533 20.03 40.33 -9.45
C HIS A 533 20.01 38.80 -9.58
N ALA A 534 19.55 38.30 -10.72
CA ALA A 534 19.51 36.86 -11.00
C ALA A 534 20.92 36.22 -10.98
N ASP A 535 21.94 36.90 -11.51
CA ASP A 535 23.33 36.42 -11.48
C ASP A 535 23.90 36.37 -10.05
N GLU A 536 23.61 37.37 -9.22
CA GLU A 536 24.08 37.42 -7.84
C GLU A 536 23.53 36.26 -7.02
N VAL A 537 22.23 35.97 -7.13
CA VAL A 537 21.58 34.87 -6.41
C VAL A 537 22.12 33.52 -6.88
N ILE A 538 22.22 33.30 -8.20
CA ILE A 538 22.71 32.02 -8.74
C ILE A 538 24.18 31.77 -8.37
N LYS A 539 25.04 32.80 -8.35
CA LYS A 539 26.44 32.65 -7.95
C LYS A 539 26.64 32.41 -6.45
N LYS A 540 25.71 32.82 -5.61
CA LYS A 540 25.71 32.45 -4.18
C LYS A 540 25.36 30.99 -3.98
N ALA A 541 24.50 30.44 -4.82
CA ALA A 541 24.03 29.06 -4.76
C ALA A 541 24.95 28.05 -5.48
N TYR A 542 25.59 28.44 -6.59
CA TYR A 542 26.45 27.56 -7.39
C TYR A 542 27.92 27.98 -7.30
N ILE A 543 28.73 27.09 -6.74
CA ILE A 543 30.16 27.30 -6.56
C ILE A 543 30.91 26.75 -7.78
N VAL A 544 31.77 27.57 -8.37
CA VAL A 544 32.66 27.16 -9.45
C VAL A 544 33.88 26.45 -8.86
N ALA A 545 34.13 25.21 -9.27
CA ALA A 545 35.37 24.52 -8.93
C ALA A 545 36.50 25.01 -9.87
N GLY A 546 37.48 25.75 -9.33
CA GLY A 546 38.69 26.12 -10.07
C GLY A 546 39.26 27.50 -9.71
N ASP A 547 40.58 27.65 -9.87
CA ASP A 547 41.33 28.88 -9.63
C ASP A 547 40.91 29.99 -10.61
N LEU A 548 40.47 31.13 -10.08
CA LEU A 548 39.95 32.28 -10.83
C LEU A 548 40.98 32.91 -11.79
N ASP A 549 42.26 32.59 -11.61
CA ASP A 549 43.37 33.13 -12.40
C ASP A 549 43.56 32.44 -13.77
N ASN A 550 42.88 31.31 -14.03
CA ASN A 550 42.96 30.59 -15.31
C ASN A 550 41.57 30.43 -15.97
N GLN A 551 41.07 31.53 -16.55
CA GLN A 551 39.81 31.61 -17.31
C GLN A 551 39.79 30.84 -18.66
N SER A 552 40.38 29.64 -18.72
CA SER A 552 40.37 28.80 -19.93
C SER A 552 39.43 27.59 -19.84
N GLU A 553 39.12 27.09 -18.64
CA GLU A 553 38.36 25.83 -18.48
C GLU A 553 37.47 25.88 -17.23
N ILE A 554 36.51 26.81 -17.19
CA ILE A 554 35.40 26.70 -16.23
C ILE A 554 34.32 25.87 -16.91
N SER A 555 34.28 24.57 -16.63
CA SER A 555 33.34 23.65 -17.27
C SER A 555 31.98 23.63 -16.57
N ASP A 556 31.91 23.52 -15.25
CA ASP A 556 30.63 23.33 -14.53
C ASP A 556 30.68 23.93 -13.10
N ALA A 557 29.56 24.49 -12.62
CA ALA A 557 29.42 24.99 -11.24
C ALA A 557 28.50 24.06 -10.43
N SER A 558 28.91 23.67 -9.23
CA SER A 558 28.14 22.72 -8.41
C SER A 558 27.24 23.44 -7.42
N LEU A 559 26.02 22.93 -7.22
CA LEU A 559 25.11 23.45 -6.21
C LEU A 559 25.71 23.25 -4.81
N ARG A 560 25.69 24.29 -3.98
CA ARG A 560 26.17 24.25 -2.60
C ARG A 560 25.27 23.35 -1.74
N GLU A 561 25.85 22.63 -0.78
CA GLU A 561 25.11 21.68 0.07
C GLU A 561 24.35 22.37 1.24
N ASP A 562 24.81 23.53 1.71
CA ASP A 562 24.23 24.31 2.82
C ASP A 562 23.42 25.52 2.32
N ILE A 563 22.46 25.30 1.44
CA ILE A 563 21.54 26.35 0.96
C ILE A 563 20.24 26.27 1.76
N GLU A 564 19.68 27.40 2.18
CA GLU A 564 18.39 27.43 2.89
C GLU A 564 17.20 27.26 1.92
N LEU A 565 16.04 26.81 2.44
CA LEU A 565 14.85 26.55 1.62
C LEU A 565 14.41 27.76 0.78
N ASP A 566 14.39 28.95 1.37
CA ASP A 566 13.97 30.17 0.68
C ASP A 566 14.96 30.61 -0.40
N GLU A 567 16.26 30.37 -0.17
CA GLU A 567 17.28 30.57 -1.20
C GLU A 567 17.07 29.60 -2.37
N LEU A 568 16.78 28.31 -2.10
CA LEU A 568 16.47 27.32 -3.15
C LEU A 568 15.22 27.69 -3.96
N LYS A 569 14.15 28.16 -3.31
CA LYS A 569 12.93 28.66 -3.97
C LYS A 569 13.25 29.80 -4.94
N THR A 570 14.12 30.72 -4.50
CA THR A 570 14.55 31.87 -5.30
C THR A 570 15.39 31.43 -6.50
N VAL A 571 16.36 30.53 -6.28
CA VAL A 571 17.22 29.94 -7.32
C VAL A 571 16.38 29.23 -8.39
N GLN A 572 15.43 28.39 -7.97
CA GLN A 572 14.53 27.69 -8.89
C GLN A 572 13.72 28.69 -9.71
N SER A 573 13.09 29.67 -9.06
CA SER A 573 12.27 30.69 -9.74
C SER A 573 13.05 31.44 -10.81
N ILE A 574 14.30 31.81 -10.52
CA ILE A 574 15.19 32.45 -11.50
C ILE A 574 15.48 31.53 -12.69
N LEU A 575 15.82 30.26 -12.44
CA LEU A 575 16.11 29.29 -13.49
C LEU A 575 14.88 29.00 -14.37
N GLU A 576 13.69 28.96 -13.77
CA GLU A 576 12.42 28.84 -14.51
C GLU A 576 12.14 30.08 -15.36
N GLU A 577 12.29 31.28 -14.79
CA GLU A 577 12.02 32.55 -15.48
C GLU A 577 12.90 32.72 -16.73
N ILE A 578 14.18 32.33 -16.65
CA ILE A 578 15.09 32.40 -17.81
C ILE A 578 14.87 31.24 -18.82
N GLY A 579 13.95 30.32 -18.54
CA GLY A 579 13.67 29.17 -19.39
C GLY A 579 14.77 28.10 -19.35
N TYR A 580 15.51 27.96 -18.25
CA TYR A 580 16.62 27.01 -18.15
C TYR A 580 16.17 25.56 -18.39
N PHE A 581 14.96 25.22 -17.99
CA PHE A 581 14.41 23.87 -18.13
C PHE A 581 13.51 23.68 -19.36
N ASP A 582 13.27 24.74 -20.14
CA ASP A 582 12.43 24.66 -21.34
C ASP A 582 13.23 24.08 -22.52
N VAL A 583 12.76 22.96 -23.08
CA VAL A 583 13.47 22.17 -24.11
C VAL A 583 13.83 23.00 -25.34
N GLY A 584 12.95 23.91 -25.77
CA GLY A 584 13.15 24.72 -26.97
C GLY A 584 14.23 25.80 -26.79
N SER A 585 14.13 26.56 -25.71
CA SER A 585 15.10 27.62 -25.38
C SER A 585 16.44 27.07 -24.89
N ALA A 586 16.43 25.98 -24.11
CA ALA A 586 17.62 25.29 -23.61
C ALA A 586 18.49 24.72 -24.74
N SER A 587 17.88 24.01 -25.70
CA SER A 587 18.62 23.38 -26.81
C SER A 587 19.29 24.44 -27.71
N VAL A 588 18.59 25.54 -27.99
CA VAL A 588 19.13 26.66 -28.76
C VAL A 588 20.26 27.38 -28.01
N ALA A 589 20.11 27.59 -26.70
CA ALA A 589 21.14 28.21 -25.87
C ALA A 589 22.40 27.35 -25.77
N GLN A 590 22.24 26.04 -25.57
CA GLN A 590 23.35 25.09 -25.51
C GLN A 590 24.07 25.00 -26.87
N GLY A 591 23.34 24.94 -27.98
CA GLY A 591 23.92 24.97 -29.33
C GLY A 591 24.72 26.25 -29.62
N LYS A 592 24.22 27.41 -29.20
CA LYS A 592 24.95 28.70 -29.31
C LYS A 592 26.20 28.74 -28.44
N SER A 593 26.12 28.22 -27.22
CA SER A 593 27.26 28.15 -26.30
C SER A 593 28.38 27.26 -26.86
N LEU A 594 28.04 26.08 -27.36
CA LEU A 594 28.98 25.15 -27.99
C LEU A 594 29.60 25.73 -29.27
N ALA A 595 28.80 26.39 -30.11
CA ALA A 595 29.31 27.09 -31.29
C ALA A 595 30.32 28.18 -30.91
N LYS A 596 30.01 29.02 -29.90
CA LYS A 596 30.95 30.05 -29.40
C LYS A 596 32.25 29.45 -28.86
N LYS A 597 32.18 28.34 -28.08
CA LYS A 597 33.37 27.62 -27.62
C LYS A 597 34.20 27.09 -28.79
N GLY A 598 33.57 26.45 -29.79
CA GLY A 598 34.23 25.94 -30.99
C GLY A 598 34.87 27.03 -31.86
N PHE A 599 34.21 28.17 -32.04
CA PHE A 599 34.80 29.32 -32.73
C PHE A 599 35.96 29.96 -31.94
N SER A 600 35.88 29.99 -30.61
CA SER A 600 36.95 30.52 -29.76
C SER A 600 38.20 29.63 -29.75
N SER A 601 38.05 28.30 -29.78
CA SER A 601 39.16 27.35 -29.86
C SER A 601 39.80 27.35 -31.25
N LEU A 602 38.99 27.44 -32.32
CA LEU A 602 39.50 27.68 -33.68
C LEU A 602 40.27 28.99 -33.79
N LYS A 603 39.76 30.08 -33.19
CA LYS A 603 40.42 31.39 -33.18
C LYS A 603 41.71 31.37 -32.35
N LYS A 604 41.74 30.71 -31.19
CA LYS A 604 42.99 30.49 -30.41
C LYS A 604 43.99 29.64 -31.19
N SER A 605 43.54 28.59 -31.89
CA SER A 605 44.40 27.74 -32.72
C SER A 605 44.95 28.47 -33.95
N LEU A 606 44.18 29.40 -34.54
CA LEU A 606 44.60 30.24 -35.66
C LEU A 606 45.52 31.40 -35.24
N LEU A 607 45.39 31.91 -34.01
CA LEU A 607 46.16 33.04 -33.50
C LEU A 607 47.40 32.65 -32.66
N ASN A 608 47.44 31.44 -32.09
CA ASN A 608 48.61 30.88 -31.40
C ASN A 608 49.46 29.96 -32.31
N GLY A 609 49.14 29.90 -33.62
CA GLY A 609 49.90 29.14 -34.62
C GLY A 609 51.29 29.71 -34.95
N ASP A 610 51.65 30.89 -34.45
CA ASP A 610 52.94 31.54 -34.72
C ASP A 610 53.62 32.01 -33.43
N LYS A 611 53.99 31.11 -32.51
CA LYS A 611 55.12 31.30 -31.57
C LYS A 611 55.71 29.96 -31.11
N ASN A 612 56.55 29.39 -31.95
CA ASN A 612 57.69 28.55 -31.56
C ASN A 612 58.76 28.66 -32.66
N GLU A 613 59.41 29.82 -32.70
CA GLU A 613 60.86 29.98 -32.81
C GLU A 613 61.29 31.10 -31.85
#